data_AF-A0A1J4JEV6-F1
#
_entry.id   AF-A0A1J4JEV6-F1
#
_cell.length_a   1.000
_cell.length_b   1.000
_cell.length_c   1.000
_cell.angle_alpha   90.00
_cell.angle_beta   90.00
_cell.angle_gamma   90.00
#
_symmetry.space_group_name_H-M   'P 1'
#
loop_
_entity.id
_entity.type
_entity.pdbx_description
1 polymer ?
#
loop_
_entity_poly.entity_id
_entity_poly.type
_entity_poly.pdbx_seq_one_letter_code
_entity_poly.pdbx_strand_id
1 'polypeptide(L)'
;MSLFFAFFTTALSYNIYRSDCVAVLDAYKYDLTRFTGQDAFIPSTDYATYYIRLCPDPTMTGSTMDVFVMQCPKKAGSLCRNIITQNSLDYKPRNAKNFSNGIIYYADSEPFSDDNGRTFRTLDIEFDLECDPSVTTNDTVELFKQWKFTIDDTSRAGFITVRGSHESACPTIVPSPTPTPPYEPDCTYIDRIDTNTSFGISGDLKNLNDGPFGVRAPLKIADTDYVLYYQACERMLCPPTYTCGTSGYSSAWLCQINGSTRFCTSYGVGTEDVDFVPIDSSQLELGMKLKMSDRKTGKSVELTLTCATSEAYPEGHIDWPDTATIFEGKTLEMRGGASEMCFKPIPTTTPQPDSVCHFKTSMSNRTVDFDLEDLNLGSTGWEKPVQIVGDRDHPDSHLIYQPCGSMICPADTYCAGDEDAAIWLCYTDDGIKQCRGYGLYKNNVSLSLYIPSTIDSGVQAKYTGDLKRAGDVIFSCDPSIPKHQLELPETVTLSGRTLSIFIKTSDVCSTSIKPDDQNKAKISPGAYFLIILAIVVVLYLSIGVLVQYFMKGIVRVPNYEFWGQVGACISAAFSFIFSCGKTTEIALESKYDKI
;
A
#
# COMPACT_ATOMS: atom_id res chain seq x y z
N MET A 1 3.55 -26.46 -0.39
CA MET A 1 3.27 -25.62 -1.56
C MET A 1 2.01 -24.83 -1.23
N SER A 2 2.19 -23.73 -0.50
CA SER A 2 1.09 -22.90 0.00
C SER A 2 0.86 -21.76 -1.00
N LEU A 3 -0.26 -21.80 -1.71
CA LEU A 3 -0.71 -20.67 -2.52
C LEU A 3 -1.17 -19.56 -1.57
N PHE A 4 -0.37 -18.51 -1.43
CA PHE A 4 -0.79 -17.23 -0.89
C PHE A 4 -1.75 -16.59 -1.91
N PHE A 5 -3.05 -16.69 -1.68
CA PHE A 5 -4.03 -15.88 -2.38
C PHE A 5 -4.07 -14.50 -1.73
N ALA A 6 -3.54 -13.49 -2.41
CA ALA A 6 -3.72 -12.09 -2.05
C ALA A 6 -5.19 -11.70 -2.32
N PHE A 7 -5.99 -11.63 -1.25
CA PHE A 7 -7.31 -11.01 -1.30
C PHE A 7 -7.12 -9.49 -1.39
N PHE A 8 -7.34 -8.92 -2.58
CA PHE A 8 -7.56 -7.47 -2.71
C PHE A 8 -8.96 -7.15 -2.16
N THR A 9 -9.07 -6.95 -0.86
CA THR A 9 -10.20 -6.24 -0.28
C THR A 9 -10.07 -4.79 -0.73
N THR A 10 -10.92 -4.35 -1.65
CA THR A 10 -11.07 -2.92 -1.94
C THR A 10 -11.59 -2.27 -0.66
N ALA A 11 -10.70 -1.72 0.16
CA ALA A 11 -11.08 -0.93 1.32
C ALA A 11 -11.93 0.24 0.79
N LEU A 12 -13.20 0.28 1.16
CA LEU A 12 -14.07 1.40 0.84
C LEU A 12 -13.49 2.63 1.56
N SER A 13 -12.93 3.58 0.80
CA SER A 13 -12.46 4.85 1.36
C SER A 13 -13.65 5.76 1.64
N TYR A 14 -13.71 6.33 2.84
CA TYR A 14 -14.68 7.36 3.23
C TYR A 14 -13.95 8.53 3.88
N ASN A 15 -14.51 9.72 3.81
CA ASN A 15 -13.96 10.88 4.51
C ASN A 15 -14.10 10.67 6.02
N ILE A 16 -13.06 11.00 6.78
CA ILE A 16 -13.06 10.81 8.22
C ILE A 16 -12.62 12.09 8.94
N TYR A 17 -13.39 12.48 9.94
CA TYR A 17 -12.99 13.48 10.93
C TYR A 17 -12.93 12.83 12.30
N ARG A 18 -11.88 13.15 13.06
CA ARG A 18 -11.58 12.60 14.38
C ARG A 18 -11.46 13.72 15.38
N SER A 19 -12.04 13.51 16.55
CA SER A 19 -12.02 14.41 17.69
C SER A 19 -12.19 13.58 18.96
N ASP A 20 -12.02 14.22 20.11
CA ASP A 20 -12.19 13.62 21.43
C ASP A 20 -13.57 12.97 21.57
N CYS A 21 -13.60 11.64 21.43
CA CYS A 21 -14.83 10.84 21.48
C CYS A 21 -15.91 11.20 20.46
N VAL A 22 -15.53 11.84 19.36
CA VAL A 22 -16.43 12.14 18.26
C VAL A 22 -15.74 11.78 16.96
N ALA A 23 -16.43 11.02 16.13
CA ALA A 23 -15.99 10.72 14.79
C ALA A 23 -17.09 11.02 13.79
N VAL A 24 -16.72 11.56 12.63
CA VAL A 24 -17.61 11.66 11.48
C VAL A 24 -17.04 10.78 10.39
N LEU A 25 -17.76 9.70 10.06
CA LEU A 25 -17.39 8.76 9.03
C LEU A 25 -18.32 8.97 7.82
N ASP A 26 -17.80 9.57 6.77
CA ASP A 26 -18.57 10.21 5.70
C ASP A 26 -19.65 11.15 6.25
N ALA A 27 -20.95 10.85 6.09
CA ALA A 27 -22.04 11.68 6.63
C ALA A 27 -22.51 11.26 8.04
N TYR A 28 -21.88 10.27 8.68
CA TYR A 28 -22.36 9.66 9.92
C TYR A 28 -21.52 10.10 11.11
N LYS A 29 -22.09 10.97 11.96
CA LYS A 29 -21.49 11.41 13.22
C LYS A 29 -21.83 10.45 14.35
N TYR A 30 -20.80 9.90 14.97
CA TYR A 30 -20.87 9.14 16.21
C TYR A 30 -20.36 10.02 17.36
N ASP A 31 -21.13 10.08 18.45
CA ASP A 31 -20.87 11.00 19.57
C ASP A 31 -20.84 10.20 20.88
N LEU A 32 -19.62 9.85 21.29
CA LEU A 32 -19.35 9.12 22.53
C LEU A 32 -19.08 10.08 23.71
N THR A 33 -19.25 11.40 23.53
CA THR A 33 -18.83 12.39 24.54
C THR A 33 -19.54 12.25 25.88
N ARG A 34 -20.68 11.56 25.96
CA ARG A 34 -21.32 11.22 27.26
C ARG A 34 -20.44 10.37 28.19
N PHE A 35 -19.46 9.67 27.63
CA PHE A 35 -18.51 8.88 28.41
C PHE A 35 -17.32 9.71 28.92
N THR A 36 -17.27 11.00 28.58
CA THR A 36 -16.22 11.95 29.04
C THR A 36 -16.33 12.15 30.55
N GLY A 37 -15.20 12.07 31.25
CA GLY A 37 -15.14 12.25 32.70
C GLY A 37 -15.84 11.15 33.52
N GLN A 38 -16.22 10.04 32.88
CA GLN A 38 -16.77 8.87 33.58
C GLN A 38 -15.64 8.07 34.23
N ASP A 39 -15.98 7.38 35.32
CA ASP A 39 -15.03 6.51 36.01
C ASP A 39 -14.50 5.41 35.07
N ALA A 40 -13.22 5.07 35.26
CA ALA A 40 -12.62 3.97 34.52
C ALA A 40 -13.29 2.64 34.88
N PHE A 41 -13.52 1.81 33.87
CA PHE A 41 -13.88 0.42 34.06
C PHE A 41 -12.65 -0.38 34.54
N ILE A 42 -12.85 -1.27 35.51
CA ILE A 42 -11.76 -1.96 36.20
C ILE A 42 -11.86 -3.49 36.04
N PRO A 43 -11.58 -4.06 34.85
CA PRO A 43 -11.49 -5.50 34.72
C PRO A 43 -10.18 -6.01 35.31
N SER A 44 -10.16 -7.28 35.68
CA SER A 44 -8.98 -7.91 36.25
C SER A 44 -8.83 -9.34 35.74
N THR A 45 -7.59 -9.70 35.42
CA THR A 45 -7.16 -11.07 35.09
C THR A 45 -6.33 -11.63 36.25
N ASP A 46 -5.83 -12.84 36.15
CA ASP A 46 -4.86 -13.36 37.13
C ASP A 46 -3.53 -12.58 37.11
N TYR A 47 -3.24 -11.90 36.00
CA TYR A 47 -1.99 -11.19 35.77
C TYR A 47 -2.02 -9.72 36.23
N ALA A 48 -3.09 -8.99 35.89
CA ALA A 48 -3.15 -7.55 36.10
C ALA A 48 -4.57 -7.04 36.40
N THR A 49 -4.62 -5.82 36.90
CA THR A 49 -5.84 -5.00 36.95
C THR A 49 -5.72 -3.92 35.89
N TYR A 50 -6.77 -3.71 35.11
CA TYR A 50 -6.81 -2.70 34.06
C TYR A 50 -7.70 -1.55 34.49
N TYR A 51 -7.39 -0.35 34.00
CA TYR A 51 -8.26 0.81 34.11
C TYR A 51 -8.52 1.29 32.69
N ILE A 52 -9.74 1.07 32.20
CA ILE A 52 -10.14 1.28 30.82
C ILE A 52 -11.19 2.40 30.78
N ARG A 53 -10.94 3.42 29.97
CA ARG A 53 -11.88 4.52 29.71
C ARG A 53 -12.30 4.49 28.25
N LEU A 54 -13.55 4.89 28.00
CA LEU A 54 -14.04 5.06 26.63
C LEU A 54 -13.79 6.48 26.10
N CYS A 55 -13.60 7.46 26.98
CA CYS A 55 -13.30 8.85 26.65
C CYS A 55 -12.32 9.49 27.62
N PRO A 56 -11.68 10.61 27.23
CA PRO A 56 -10.78 11.33 28.11
C PRO A 56 -11.51 11.87 29.35
N ASP A 57 -10.74 12.13 30.39
CA ASP A 57 -11.25 12.81 31.59
C ASP A 57 -10.60 14.18 31.71
N PRO A 58 -11.40 15.25 31.54
CA PRO A 58 -10.87 16.61 31.53
C PRO A 58 -10.35 17.05 32.90
N THR A 59 -10.65 16.31 33.98
CA THR A 59 -10.15 16.60 35.33
C THR A 59 -8.75 16.04 35.57
N MET A 60 -8.32 15.05 34.78
CA MET A 60 -6.97 14.51 34.87
C MET A 60 -5.97 15.54 34.36
N THR A 61 -4.84 15.66 35.04
CA THR A 61 -3.78 16.61 34.67
C THR A 61 -2.47 15.87 34.41
N GLY A 62 -1.57 16.48 33.65
CA GLY A 62 -0.26 15.92 33.34
C GLY A 62 -0.30 14.78 32.32
N SER A 63 0.61 13.81 32.50
CA SER A 63 0.92 12.75 31.53
C SER A 63 -0.09 11.59 31.48
N THR A 64 -1.11 11.60 32.34
CA THR A 64 -2.16 10.57 32.38
C THR A 64 -3.50 11.07 31.82
N MET A 65 -3.60 12.35 31.47
CA MET A 65 -4.83 12.97 30.93
C MET A 65 -5.28 12.29 29.63
N ASP A 66 -4.34 11.84 28.81
CA ASP A 66 -4.59 11.18 27.53
C ASP A 66 -4.58 9.65 27.64
N VAL A 67 -4.58 9.05 28.83
CA VAL A 67 -4.47 7.58 28.99
C VAL A 67 -5.84 6.93 29.02
N PHE A 68 -6.05 5.99 28.09
CA PHE A 68 -7.31 5.25 27.94
C PHE A 68 -7.24 3.86 28.54
N VAL A 69 -6.09 3.20 28.43
CA VAL A 69 -5.84 1.91 29.05
C VAL A 69 -4.60 2.01 29.92
N MET A 70 -4.78 1.78 31.21
CA MET A 70 -3.69 1.62 32.16
C MET A 70 -3.70 0.19 32.68
N GLN A 71 -2.52 -0.42 32.78
CA GLN A 71 -2.35 -1.76 33.34
C GLN A 71 -1.55 -1.66 34.63
N CYS A 72 -2.08 -2.25 35.69
CA CYS A 72 -1.44 -2.38 36.99
C CYS A 72 -1.18 -3.87 37.26
N PRO A 73 0.06 -4.36 37.08
CA PRO A 73 0.38 -5.76 37.33
C PRO A 73 0.11 -6.13 38.79
N LYS A 74 -0.43 -7.33 39.04
CA LYS A 74 -0.68 -7.83 40.41
C LYS A 74 0.59 -8.27 41.15
N LYS A 75 1.71 -8.33 40.44
CA LYS A 75 3.02 -8.66 41.01
C LYS A 75 3.45 -7.56 41.98
N ALA A 76 3.81 -7.95 43.21
CA ALA A 76 4.23 -7.01 44.25
C ALA A 76 5.45 -6.18 43.78
N GLY A 77 5.37 -4.87 43.96
CA GLY A 77 6.42 -3.92 43.58
C GLY A 77 6.38 -3.45 42.12
N SER A 78 5.47 -3.96 41.29
CA SER A 78 5.28 -3.46 39.93
C SER A 78 4.50 -2.13 39.93
N LEU A 79 4.94 -1.18 39.12
CA LEU A 79 4.24 0.08 38.88
C LEU A 79 3.15 -0.11 37.81
N CYS A 80 2.08 0.68 37.91
CA CYS A 80 1.12 0.80 36.82
C CYS A 80 1.77 1.50 35.61
N ARG A 81 1.31 1.14 34.42
CA ARG A 81 1.82 1.67 33.15
C ARG A 81 0.66 2.05 32.23
N ASN A 82 0.92 3.07 31.43
CA ASN A 82 0.01 3.53 30.40
C ASN A 82 0.25 2.65 29.16
N ILE A 83 -0.79 1.98 28.68
CA ILE A 83 -0.70 1.06 27.53
C ILE A 83 -1.19 1.76 26.27
N ILE A 84 -2.36 2.40 26.36
CA ILE A 84 -3.00 3.06 25.23
C ILE A 84 -3.32 4.50 25.61
N THR A 85 -2.97 5.41 24.70
CA THR A 85 -3.31 6.83 24.82
C THR A 85 -4.35 7.23 23.77
N GLN A 86 -4.94 8.39 23.96
CA GLN A 86 -5.89 9.02 23.05
C GLN A 86 -5.37 9.12 21.61
N ASN A 87 -4.05 9.23 21.46
CA ASN A 87 -3.40 9.51 20.19
C ASN A 87 -3.36 8.28 19.26
N SER A 88 -3.46 7.08 19.84
CA SER A 88 -3.50 5.80 19.12
C SER A 88 -4.92 5.43 18.67
N LEU A 89 -5.95 6.12 19.16
CA LEU A 89 -7.34 5.73 18.96
C LEU A 89 -7.89 6.16 17.61
N ASP A 90 -8.48 5.20 16.89
CA ASP A 90 -9.14 5.38 15.61
C ASP A 90 -10.55 4.74 15.58
N TYR A 91 -11.28 5.03 14.51
CA TYR A 91 -12.69 4.73 14.32
C TYR A 91 -12.92 4.07 12.97
N LYS A 92 -13.77 3.06 12.92
CA LYS A 92 -14.27 2.44 11.68
C LYS A 92 -15.74 2.04 11.86
N PRO A 93 -16.58 2.06 10.80
CA PRO A 93 -17.95 1.59 10.93
C PRO A 93 -17.94 0.09 11.20
N ARG A 94 -18.87 -0.40 12.02
CA ARG A 94 -19.03 -1.84 12.26
C ARG A 94 -19.34 -2.60 10.96
N ASN A 95 -20.05 -1.94 10.04
CA ASN A 95 -20.34 -2.44 8.71
C ASN A 95 -20.12 -1.32 7.68
N ALA A 96 -19.08 -1.45 6.85
CA ALA A 96 -18.75 -0.46 5.82
C ALA A 96 -19.85 -0.27 4.75
N LYS A 97 -20.85 -1.16 4.68
CA LYS A 97 -22.05 -1.02 3.81
C LYS A 97 -23.25 -0.43 4.55
N ASN A 98 -23.23 -0.38 5.87
CA ASN A 98 -24.32 0.15 6.69
C ASN A 98 -23.78 0.78 7.98
N PHE A 99 -23.55 2.09 7.94
CA PHE A 99 -22.99 2.86 9.05
C PHE A 99 -23.94 2.92 10.26
N SER A 100 -25.25 2.69 10.06
CA SER A 100 -26.23 2.67 11.15
C SER A 100 -26.09 1.47 12.11
N ASN A 101 -25.29 0.45 11.77
CA ASN A 101 -25.11 -0.74 12.62
C ASN A 101 -24.29 -0.48 13.90
N GLY A 102 -23.61 0.67 13.99
CA GLY A 102 -22.72 0.99 15.10
C GLY A 102 -21.31 1.33 14.65
N ILE A 103 -20.41 1.44 15.61
CA ILE A 103 -19.04 1.89 15.43
C ILE A 103 -18.07 0.95 16.13
N ILE A 104 -16.91 0.78 15.51
CA ILE A 104 -15.75 0.17 16.15
C ILE A 104 -14.76 1.28 16.48
N TYR A 105 -14.35 1.33 17.73
CA TYR A 105 -13.38 2.27 18.27
C TYR A 105 -12.18 1.47 18.78
N TYR A 106 -10.99 1.69 18.24
CA TYR A 106 -9.86 0.78 18.45
C TYR A 106 -8.54 1.54 18.55
N ALA A 107 -7.53 0.94 19.15
CA ALA A 107 -6.17 1.44 19.17
C ALA A 107 -5.20 0.27 19.24
N ASP A 108 -4.11 0.42 18.51
CA ASP A 108 -2.91 -0.38 18.69
C ASP A 108 -2.08 0.26 19.80
N SER A 109 -1.37 -0.58 20.53
CA SER A 109 -0.63 -0.16 21.72
C SER A 109 0.86 -0.06 21.45
N GLU A 110 1.50 0.89 22.11
CA GLU A 110 2.95 0.98 22.09
C GLU A 110 3.57 -0.19 22.88
N PRO A 111 4.71 -0.76 22.43
CA PRO A 111 5.37 -1.84 23.12
C PRO A 111 5.75 -1.44 24.54
N PHE A 112 5.47 -2.33 25.49
CA PHE A 112 5.81 -2.14 26.88
C PHE A 112 6.48 -3.40 27.45
N SER A 113 7.26 -3.21 28.51
CA SER A 113 8.02 -4.28 29.14
C SER A 113 7.52 -4.58 30.57
N ASP A 114 7.57 -5.87 30.91
CA ASP A 114 7.23 -6.41 32.22
C ASP A 114 8.44 -6.73 33.12
N ASP A 115 9.63 -6.70 32.53
CA ASP A 115 10.86 -7.23 33.12
C ASP A 115 12.04 -6.27 32.96
N ASN A 116 11.75 -4.97 32.99
CA ASN A 116 12.71 -3.87 32.87
C ASN A 116 13.45 -3.86 31.52
N GLY A 117 12.72 -4.03 30.43
CA GLY A 117 13.21 -3.91 29.06
C GLY A 117 13.88 -5.16 28.51
N ARG A 118 13.69 -6.34 29.11
CA ARG A 118 14.25 -7.58 28.54
C ARG A 118 13.33 -8.20 27.51
N THR A 119 12.03 -8.10 27.73
CA THR A 119 10.98 -8.52 26.80
C THR A 119 9.96 -7.42 26.63
N PHE A 120 9.46 -7.30 25.40
CA PHE A 120 8.46 -6.33 25.00
C PHE A 120 7.25 -7.04 24.40
N ARG A 121 6.08 -6.50 24.72
CA ARG A 121 4.79 -6.97 24.25
C ARG A 121 3.87 -5.79 23.95
N THR A 122 2.86 -6.03 23.14
CA THR A 122 1.75 -5.10 22.88
C THR A 122 0.47 -5.66 23.51
N LEU A 123 -0.49 -4.78 23.76
CA LEU A 123 -1.84 -5.07 24.24
C LEU A 123 -2.83 -4.07 23.63
N ASP A 124 -3.38 -4.44 22.48
CA ASP A 124 -4.26 -3.57 21.69
C ASP A 124 -5.70 -3.61 22.24
N ILE A 125 -6.55 -2.65 21.83
CA ILE A 125 -7.95 -2.59 22.28
C ILE A 125 -8.91 -2.36 21.12
N GLU A 126 -10.07 -3.02 21.19
CA GLU A 126 -11.21 -2.77 20.31
C GLU A 126 -12.52 -2.74 21.11
N PHE A 127 -13.23 -1.62 21.00
CA PHE A 127 -14.62 -1.47 21.41
C PHE A 127 -15.51 -1.65 20.18
N ASP A 128 -16.19 -2.79 20.08
CA ASP A 128 -17.23 -3.07 19.08
C ASP A 128 -18.60 -2.69 19.67
N LEU A 129 -19.07 -1.49 19.32
CA LEU A 129 -20.27 -0.89 19.87
C LEU A 129 -21.43 -0.94 18.85
N GLU A 130 -22.48 -1.67 19.20
CA GLU A 130 -23.70 -1.79 18.42
C GLU A 130 -24.64 -0.60 18.67
N CYS A 131 -25.21 -0.04 17.60
CA CYS A 131 -26.28 0.94 17.73
C CYS A 131 -27.54 0.27 18.29
N ASP A 132 -27.93 0.66 19.50
CA ASP A 132 -29.20 0.28 20.11
C ASP A 132 -29.86 1.51 20.75
N PRO A 133 -30.84 2.14 20.07
CA PRO A 133 -31.55 3.30 20.61
C PRO A 133 -32.32 3.04 21.90
N SER A 134 -32.53 1.78 22.29
CA SER A 134 -33.28 1.44 23.50
C SER A 134 -32.40 1.45 24.77
N VAL A 135 -31.08 1.39 24.63
CA VAL A 135 -30.13 1.40 25.74
C VAL A 135 -29.63 2.84 25.97
N THR A 136 -30.30 3.55 26.88
CA THR A 136 -30.10 4.98 27.15
C THR A 136 -29.59 5.28 28.57
N THR A 137 -29.22 4.24 29.34
CA THR A 137 -28.81 4.38 30.73
C THR A 137 -27.65 5.36 30.87
N ASN A 138 -27.76 6.27 31.85
CA ASN A 138 -26.68 7.18 32.22
C ASN A 138 -25.72 6.58 33.25
N ASP A 139 -26.09 5.44 33.85
CA ASP A 139 -25.22 4.72 34.77
C ASP A 139 -24.23 3.88 33.96
N THR A 140 -23.02 4.42 33.79
CA THR A 140 -21.93 3.78 33.07
C THR A 140 -21.48 2.48 33.73
N VAL A 141 -21.57 2.38 35.07
CA VAL A 141 -21.21 1.16 35.81
C VAL A 141 -22.18 0.04 35.48
N GLU A 142 -23.49 0.31 35.49
CA GLU A 142 -24.49 -0.68 35.08
C GLU A 142 -24.40 -1.04 33.60
N LEU A 143 -24.06 -0.08 32.74
CA LEU A 143 -23.84 -0.35 31.32
C LEU A 143 -22.67 -1.31 31.09
N PHE A 144 -21.50 -1.04 31.71
CA PHE A 144 -20.32 -1.87 31.54
C PHE A 144 -20.51 -3.29 32.11
N LYS A 145 -21.35 -3.48 33.12
CA LYS A 145 -21.71 -4.84 33.60
C LYS A 145 -22.40 -5.70 32.54
N GLN A 146 -23.09 -5.07 31.58
CA GLN A 146 -23.79 -5.77 30.50
C GLN A 146 -22.88 -6.05 29.30
N TRP A 147 -21.77 -5.33 29.19
CA TRP A 147 -20.83 -5.48 28.09
C TRP A 147 -19.94 -6.71 28.30
N LYS A 148 -19.61 -7.37 27.19
CA LYS A 148 -18.73 -8.54 27.19
C LYS A 148 -17.29 -8.10 27.01
N PHE A 149 -16.45 -8.48 27.98
CA PHE A 149 -15.01 -8.26 27.94
C PHE A 149 -14.28 -9.55 27.61
N THR A 150 -13.23 -9.46 26.81
CA THR A 150 -12.29 -10.54 26.55
C THR A 150 -10.90 -9.93 26.56
N ILE A 151 -10.03 -10.45 27.41
CA ILE A 151 -8.66 -9.96 27.59
C ILE A 151 -7.73 -11.15 27.36
N ASP A 152 -6.90 -11.06 26.33
CA ASP A 152 -5.71 -11.90 26.17
C ASP A 152 -4.48 -11.04 26.49
N ASP A 153 -3.95 -11.19 27.69
CA ASP A 153 -2.77 -10.50 28.18
C ASP A 153 -1.59 -11.43 28.44
N THR A 154 -1.68 -12.65 27.91
CA THR A 154 -0.67 -13.71 28.06
C THR A 154 0.18 -13.88 26.81
N SER A 155 -0.36 -13.50 25.65
CA SER A 155 0.37 -13.48 24.38
C SER A 155 1.31 -12.28 24.29
N ARG A 156 2.27 -12.36 23.35
CA ARG A 156 3.20 -11.26 23.08
C ARG A 156 2.53 -10.07 22.35
N ALA A 157 1.49 -10.37 21.58
CA ALA A 157 0.60 -9.38 20.96
C ALA A 157 -0.79 -9.61 21.55
N GLY A 158 -1.00 -9.05 22.73
CA GLY A 158 -2.24 -9.19 23.49
C GLY A 158 -3.36 -8.35 22.89
N PHE A 159 -4.60 -8.66 23.30
CA PHE A 159 -5.77 -7.94 22.82
C PHE A 159 -6.86 -7.82 23.88
N ILE A 160 -7.50 -6.66 23.93
CA ILE A 160 -8.70 -6.40 24.74
C ILE A 160 -9.87 -6.15 23.79
N THR A 161 -10.87 -7.03 23.80
CA THR A 161 -12.14 -6.78 23.11
C THR A 161 -13.23 -6.41 24.10
N VAL A 162 -13.93 -5.32 23.83
CA VAL A 162 -15.11 -4.88 24.55
C VAL A 162 -16.28 -4.87 23.57
N ARG A 163 -17.33 -5.65 23.85
CA ARG A 163 -18.55 -5.70 23.02
C ARG A 163 -19.76 -5.23 23.81
N GLY A 164 -20.49 -4.28 23.26
CA GLY A 164 -21.66 -3.71 23.91
C GLY A 164 -22.63 -3.07 22.93
N SER A 165 -23.83 -2.73 23.41
CA SER A 165 -24.81 -1.95 22.65
C SER A 165 -25.17 -0.68 23.41
N HIS A 166 -25.39 0.42 22.67
CA HIS A 166 -25.73 1.72 23.27
C HIS A 166 -26.31 2.71 22.26
N GLU A 167 -27.13 3.66 22.71
CA GLU A 167 -27.68 4.70 21.82
C GLU A 167 -26.60 5.62 21.23
N SER A 168 -25.48 5.84 21.93
CA SER A 168 -24.38 6.69 21.43
C SER A 168 -23.59 6.09 20.27
N ALA A 169 -23.72 4.78 20.05
CA ALA A 169 -23.18 4.15 18.86
C ALA A 169 -24.11 4.32 17.64
N CYS A 170 -25.31 4.89 17.82
CA CYS A 170 -26.20 5.26 16.73
C CYS A 170 -25.76 6.58 16.10
N PRO A 171 -25.44 6.60 14.80
CA PRO A 171 -24.97 7.82 14.17
C PRO A 171 -26.10 8.81 13.92
N THR A 172 -25.73 10.09 13.87
CA THR A 172 -26.57 11.16 13.34
C THR A 172 -26.03 11.62 11.99
N ILE A 173 -26.89 12.09 11.10
CA ILE A 173 -26.47 12.57 9.78
C ILE A 173 -25.98 14.01 9.87
N VAL A 174 -24.74 14.25 9.42
CA VAL A 174 -24.10 15.56 9.35
C VAL A 174 -23.43 15.75 7.97
N PRO A 175 -23.03 16.99 7.60
CA PRO A 175 -22.22 17.18 6.40
C PRO A 175 -20.92 16.37 6.44
N SER A 176 -20.58 15.72 5.33
CA SER A 176 -19.34 14.95 5.20
C SER A 176 -18.11 15.85 5.39
N PRO A 177 -17.09 15.41 6.13
CA PRO A 177 -15.89 16.21 6.33
C PRO A 177 -15.15 16.39 5.00
N THR A 178 -14.34 17.45 4.92
CA THR A 178 -13.48 17.65 3.75
C THR A 178 -12.49 16.49 3.66
N PRO A 179 -12.30 15.89 2.47
CA PRO A 179 -11.32 14.82 2.30
C PRO A 179 -9.94 15.27 2.78
N THR A 180 -9.25 14.40 3.52
CA THR A 180 -7.82 14.58 3.78
C THR A 180 -7.10 14.67 2.43
N PRO A 181 -6.29 15.71 2.18
CA PRO A 181 -5.52 15.79 0.94
C PRO A 181 -4.71 14.51 0.74
N PRO A 182 -4.74 13.89 -0.45
CA PRO A 182 -4.03 12.65 -0.67
C PRO A 182 -2.55 12.83 -0.35
N TYR A 183 -2.04 11.93 0.48
CA TYR A 183 -0.64 11.85 0.82
C TYR A 183 -0.22 10.40 0.61
N GLU A 184 0.48 10.16 -0.48
CA GLU A 184 0.96 8.83 -0.83
C GLU A 184 2.44 8.96 -1.15
N PRO A 185 3.28 9.26 -0.13
CA PRO A 185 4.72 9.19 -0.30
C PRO A 185 5.13 7.75 -0.61
N ASP A 186 6.28 7.59 -1.25
CA ASP A 186 6.93 6.29 -1.27
C ASP A 186 7.61 6.05 0.07
N CYS A 187 7.22 4.96 0.71
CA CYS A 187 7.66 4.56 2.04
C CYS A 187 8.44 3.26 2.00
N THR A 188 8.49 2.64 0.82
CA THR A 188 9.17 1.39 0.64
C THR A 188 10.63 1.68 0.36
N TYR A 189 11.50 0.96 1.04
CA TYR A 189 12.93 1.07 0.86
C TYR A 189 13.50 -0.34 0.73
N ILE A 190 14.25 -0.58 -0.33
CA ILE A 190 14.94 -1.85 -0.56
C ILE A 190 16.37 -1.52 -0.94
N ASP A 191 17.32 -2.19 -0.29
CA ASP A 191 18.74 -2.01 -0.56
C ASP A 191 19.47 -3.31 -0.27
N ARG A 192 20.13 -3.86 -1.28
CA ARG A 192 20.82 -5.15 -1.21
C ARG A 192 22.27 -4.96 -0.77
N ILE A 193 22.80 -5.90 -0.01
CA ILE A 193 24.23 -5.91 0.32
C ILE A 193 25.03 -6.20 -0.95
N ASP A 194 25.96 -5.32 -1.33
CA ASP A 194 26.78 -5.44 -2.55
C ASP A 194 27.45 -6.81 -2.72
N THR A 195 27.94 -7.39 -1.61
CA THR A 195 28.63 -8.68 -1.61
C THR A 195 27.69 -9.89 -1.53
N ASN A 196 26.41 -9.68 -1.19
CA ASN A 196 25.40 -10.72 -1.06
C ASN A 196 24.01 -10.17 -1.41
N THR A 197 23.72 -10.12 -2.70
CA THR A 197 22.50 -9.51 -3.22
C THR A 197 21.21 -10.23 -2.82
N SER A 198 21.29 -11.43 -2.23
CA SER A 198 20.11 -12.13 -1.69
C SER A 198 19.66 -11.60 -0.33
N PHE A 199 20.43 -10.72 0.31
CA PHE A 199 20.14 -10.14 1.61
C PHE A 199 20.30 -8.63 1.57
N GLY A 200 19.59 -7.94 2.46
CA GLY A 200 19.69 -6.50 2.60
C GLY A 200 18.61 -5.94 3.51
N ILE A 201 18.43 -4.62 3.46
CA ILE A 201 17.34 -3.95 4.15
C ILE A 201 16.15 -3.92 3.20
N SER A 202 14.99 -4.36 3.68
CA SER A 202 13.73 -4.12 2.99
C SER A 202 12.72 -3.69 4.04
N GLY A 203 12.36 -2.41 4.03
CA GLY A 203 11.47 -1.81 5.01
C GLY A 203 10.29 -1.14 4.31
N ASP A 204 9.14 -1.11 4.98
CA ASP A 204 8.07 -0.19 4.65
C ASP A 204 7.85 0.72 5.86
N LEU A 205 8.20 2.00 5.71
CA LEU A 205 8.05 2.99 6.77
C LEU A 205 6.57 3.20 7.17
N LYS A 206 5.60 2.76 6.35
CA LYS A 206 4.19 2.76 6.74
C LYS A 206 3.91 1.84 7.92
N ASN A 207 4.70 0.78 8.09
CA ASN A 207 4.54 -0.12 9.21
C ASN A 207 4.95 0.54 10.54
N LEU A 208 5.76 1.61 10.50
CA LEU A 208 6.21 2.36 11.67
C LEU A 208 5.28 3.54 12.01
N ASN A 209 4.18 3.68 11.27
CA ASN A 209 3.12 4.63 11.58
C ASN A 209 2.15 3.98 12.56
N ASP A 210 1.68 4.74 13.54
CA ASP A 210 0.65 4.26 14.46
C ASP A 210 -0.36 5.38 14.77
N GLY A 211 -1.62 4.97 14.89
CA GLY A 211 -2.76 5.82 15.17
C GLY A 211 -2.96 6.99 14.20
N PRO A 212 -4.03 7.78 14.39
CA PRO A 212 -4.25 8.99 13.60
C PRO A 212 -3.40 10.19 14.04
N PHE A 213 -2.81 10.13 15.24
CA PHE A 213 -1.99 11.20 15.81
C PHE A 213 -0.55 10.78 16.09
N GLY A 214 -0.09 9.68 15.50
CA GLY A 214 1.32 9.26 15.56
C GLY A 214 1.70 8.51 16.81
N VAL A 215 2.83 7.82 16.67
CA VAL A 215 3.56 7.13 17.73
C VAL A 215 3.97 8.14 18.79
N ARG A 216 3.70 7.83 20.06
CA ARG A 216 3.95 8.74 21.19
C ARG A 216 5.25 8.38 21.90
N ALA A 217 6.32 9.13 21.64
CA ALA A 217 7.62 8.91 22.27
C ALA A 217 7.91 9.98 23.37
N PRO A 218 8.02 9.60 24.66
CA PRO A 218 8.50 10.52 25.69
C PRO A 218 10.00 10.78 25.53
N LEU A 219 10.41 12.05 25.58
CA LEU A 219 11.79 12.47 25.35
C LEU A 219 12.28 13.47 26.40
N LYS A 220 13.56 13.42 26.73
CA LYS A 220 14.28 14.45 27.48
C LYS A 220 15.24 15.20 26.58
N ILE A 221 15.12 16.53 26.60
CA ILE A 221 16.01 17.43 25.85
C ILE A 221 16.51 18.49 26.83
N ALA A 222 17.81 18.49 27.11
CA ALA A 222 18.44 19.38 28.09
C ALA A 222 17.68 19.41 29.44
N ASP A 223 17.43 18.23 30.01
CA ASP A 223 16.71 18.00 31.28
C ASP A 223 15.23 18.45 31.30
N THR A 224 14.67 18.82 30.15
CA THR A 224 13.25 19.16 30.03
C THR A 224 12.49 18.01 29.39
N ASP A 225 11.36 17.63 29.97
CA ASP A 225 10.51 16.55 29.45
C ASP A 225 9.59 17.05 28.31
N TYR A 226 9.62 16.32 27.21
CA TYR A 226 8.82 16.50 26.00
C TYR A 226 8.10 15.21 25.64
N VAL A 227 7.10 15.32 24.78
CA VAL A 227 6.55 14.20 24.00
C VAL A 227 6.74 14.51 22.54
N LEU A 228 7.26 13.56 21.79
CA LEU A 228 7.20 13.54 20.34
C LEU A 228 5.99 12.72 19.91
N TYR A 229 5.22 13.27 18.98
CA TYR A 229 4.28 12.52 18.15
C TYR A 229 4.86 12.36 16.77
N TYR A 230 5.02 11.11 16.31
CA TYR A 230 5.78 10.80 15.10
C TYR A 230 5.04 9.87 14.14
N GLN A 231 5.13 10.18 12.84
CA GLN A 231 4.64 9.37 11.74
C GLN A 231 5.80 9.27 10.74
N ALA A 232 6.36 8.07 10.56
CA ALA A 232 7.52 7.86 9.70
C ALA A 232 7.21 8.14 8.22
N CYS A 233 6.00 7.80 7.77
CA CYS A 233 5.60 7.97 6.39
C CYS A 233 4.16 8.48 6.21
N GLU A 234 3.65 9.18 7.22
CA GLU A 234 2.32 9.78 7.20
C GLU A 234 2.37 11.21 7.77
N ARG A 235 1.23 11.88 7.70
CA ARG A 235 1.04 13.23 8.23
C ARG A 235 -0.12 13.24 9.21
N MET A 236 0.08 13.87 10.36
CA MET A 236 -0.93 13.99 11.41
C MET A 236 -1.31 15.44 11.68
N LEU A 237 -2.55 15.63 12.15
CA LEU A 237 -3.02 16.91 12.67
C LEU A 237 -2.38 17.22 14.04
N CYS A 238 -2.64 18.42 14.56
CA CYS A 238 -2.25 18.77 15.91
C CYS A 238 -2.81 17.74 16.92
N PRO A 239 -1.99 17.19 17.85
CA PRO A 239 -2.46 16.28 18.87
C PRO A 239 -3.60 16.92 19.72
N PRO A 240 -4.71 16.22 20.01
CA PRO A 240 -5.95 16.86 20.50
C PRO A 240 -5.85 17.59 21.85
N THR A 241 -4.88 17.21 22.69
CA THR A 241 -4.66 17.82 24.03
C THR A 241 -3.64 18.96 24.02
N TYR A 242 -3.20 19.40 22.84
CA TYR A 242 -2.17 20.42 22.68
C TYR A 242 -2.63 21.56 21.78
N THR A 243 -2.00 22.70 21.97
CA THR A 243 -2.08 23.83 21.03
C THR A 243 -0.87 23.81 20.10
N CYS A 244 -1.08 23.95 18.81
CA CYS A 244 0.01 23.95 17.82
C CYS A 244 0.21 25.33 17.21
N GLY A 245 1.48 25.69 16.95
CA GLY A 245 1.83 26.97 16.33
C GLY A 245 1.31 27.15 14.89
N THR A 246 0.88 26.07 14.25
CA THR A 246 0.30 26.07 12.90
C THR A 246 -0.92 25.15 12.86
N SER A 247 -1.96 25.52 12.13
CA SER A 247 -3.16 24.70 11.92
C SER A 247 -2.99 23.58 10.87
N GLY A 248 -1.75 23.26 10.49
CA GLY A 248 -1.43 22.33 9.40
C GLY A 248 -1.13 20.91 9.89
N TYR A 249 -0.73 20.07 8.93
CA TYR A 249 -0.19 18.75 9.20
C TYR A 249 1.30 18.80 9.56
N SER A 250 1.74 17.85 10.37
CA SER A 250 3.16 17.54 10.62
C SER A 250 3.35 16.02 10.62
N SER A 251 4.58 15.57 10.37
CA SER A 251 5.00 14.18 10.60
C SER A 251 5.75 14.03 11.92
N ALA A 252 6.17 15.15 12.53
CA ALA A 252 6.84 15.19 13.83
C ALA A 252 6.40 16.41 14.63
N TRP A 253 5.57 16.21 15.67
CA TRP A 253 5.21 17.23 16.64
C TRP A 253 6.00 17.06 17.93
N LEU A 254 6.82 18.04 18.30
CA LEU A 254 7.49 18.07 19.59
C LEU A 254 6.72 18.96 20.56
N CYS A 255 6.25 18.37 21.66
CA CYS A 255 5.26 18.94 22.55
C CYS A 255 5.78 19.04 23.99
N GLN A 256 5.55 20.18 24.64
CA GLN A 256 5.94 20.37 26.04
C GLN A 256 4.92 19.72 26.98
N ILE A 257 5.39 18.85 27.88
CA ILE A 257 4.52 18.21 28.89
C ILE A 257 4.15 19.20 30.00
N ASN A 258 5.13 19.99 30.44
CA ASN A 258 5.01 20.89 31.58
C ASN A 258 4.78 22.33 31.11
N GLY A 259 3.55 22.82 31.25
CA GLY A 259 3.19 24.20 30.94
C GLY A 259 1.69 24.41 30.94
N SER A 260 1.24 25.62 31.29
CA SER A 260 -0.19 25.96 31.28
C SER A 260 -0.84 25.92 29.89
N THR A 261 -0.02 25.95 28.83
CA THR A 261 -0.49 26.07 27.45
C THR A 261 -0.32 24.82 26.59
N ARG A 262 0.30 23.73 27.10
CA ARG A 262 0.60 22.46 26.39
C ARG A 262 0.83 22.70 24.89
N PHE A 263 1.99 23.25 24.55
CA PHE A 263 2.26 23.72 23.19
C PHE A 263 3.12 22.72 22.40
N CYS A 264 2.77 22.49 21.13
CA CYS A 264 3.53 21.68 20.18
C CYS A 264 4.13 22.54 19.06
N THR A 265 5.35 22.18 18.68
CA THR A 265 6.03 22.74 17.51
C THR A 265 6.28 21.66 16.47
N SER A 266 5.99 21.96 15.20
CA SER A 266 6.31 21.07 14.08
C SER A 266 7.80 21.09 13.80
N TYR A 267 8.40 19.90 13.75
CA TYR A 267 9.80 19.69 13.38
C TYR A 267 9.96 19.02 12.01
N GLY A 268 8.90 18.63 11.33
CA GLY A 268 9.04 18.07 10.00
C GLY A 268 7.70 17.71 9.40
N VAL A 269 7.50 18.05 8.14
CA VAL A 269 6.31 17.65 7.39
C VAL A 269 6.79 16.73 6.29
N GLY A 270 6.31 15.50 6.26
CA GLY A 270 6.54 14.59 5.16
C GLY A 270 6.11 15.25 3.84
N THR A 271 7.04 15.33 2.90
CA THR A 271 6.79 15.80 1.54
C THR A 271 6.59 14.63 0.59
N GLU A 272 6.31 14.87 -0.69
CA GLU A 272 6.14 13.77 -1.67
C GLU A 272 7.32 12.79 -1.69
N ASP A 273 8.52 13.28 -1.39
CA ASP A 273 9.72 12.49 -1.28
C ASP A 273 10.16 12.49 0.19
N VAL A 274 10.31 11.30 0.76
CA VAL A 274 10.85 11.09 2.11
C VAL A 274 12.35 10.86 1.97
N ASP A 275 13.16 11.69 2.62
CA ASP A 275 14.62 11.59 2.57
C ASP A 275 15.08 10.46 3.49
N PHE A 276 15.14 9.25 2.94
CA PHE A 276 15.51 8.04 3.64
C PHE A 276 16.74 7.42 2.97
N VAL A 277 17.87 7.55 3.67
CA VAL A 277 19.21 7.23 3.15
C VAL A 277 19.92 6.26 4.10
N PRO A 278 20.78 5.35 3.61
CA PRO A 278 21.66 4.63 4.50
C PRO A 278 22.63 5.60 5.17
N ILE A 279 23.04 5.31 6.41
CA ILE A 279 24.08 6.13 7.08
C ILE A 279 25.39 6.07 6.29
N ASP A 280 25.69 4.89 5.74
CA ASP A 280 26.79 4.61 4.84
C ASP A 280 26.32 3.56 3.82
N SER A 281 26.34 3.89 2.52
CA SER A 281 25.89 2.98 1.46
C SER A 281 26.74 1.72 1.36
N SER A 282 27.98 1.74 1.84
CA SER A 282 28.87 0.57 1.86
C SER A 282 28.71 -0.29 3.12
N GLN A 283 28.02 0.23 4.16
CA GLN A 283 27.84 -0.39 5.46
C GLN A 283 26.39 -0.26 5.93
N LEU A 284 25.48 -0.98 5.26
CA LEU A 284 24.05 -0.96 5.58
C LEU A 284 23.75 -1.37 7.04
N GLU A 285 24.66 -2.08 7.71
CA GLU A 285 24.50 -2.48 9.10
C GLU A 285 24.52 -1.31 10.09
N LEU A 286 25.06 -0.15 9.68
CA LEU A 286 25.03 1.07 10.49
C LEU A 286 23.60 1.61 10.63
N GLY A 287 22.70 1.23 9.73
CA GLY A 287 21.30 1.63 9.73
C GLY A 287 21.00 2.73 8.74
N MET A 288 19.83 3.33 8.92
CA MET A 288 19.22 4.29 8.01
C MET A 288 19.03 5.63 8.70
N LYS A 289 19.03 6.72 7.92
CA LYS A 289 18.71 8.06 8.37
C LYS A 289 17.49 8.55 7.61
N LEU A 290 16.49 8.99 8.37
CA LEU A 290 15.26 9.59 7.89
C LEU A 290 15.25 11.08 8.23
N LYS A 291 15.12 11.93 7.21
CA LYS A 291 15.08 13.38 7.36
C LYS A 291 13.76 13.96 6.85
N MET A 292 13.14 14.81 7.67
CA MET A 292 11.96 15.58 7.28
C MET A 292 12.14 17.03 7.70
N SER A 293 11.67 17.96 6.86
CA SER A 293 11.82 19.40 7.10
C SER A 293 10.48 20.11 6.95
N ASP A 294 10.17 21.01 7.87
CA ASP A 294 9.01 21.89 7.78
C ASP A 294 9.43 23.27 7.25
N ARG A 295 9.05 23.56 6.00
CA ARG A 295 9.37 24.84 5.34
C ARG A 295 8.75 26.05 6.04
N LYS A 296 7.63 25.89 6.77
CA LYS A 296 6.95 26.99 7.46
C LYS A 296 7.66 27.39 8.74
N THR A 297 8.17 26.41 9.50
CA THR A 297 8.88 26.66 10.76
C THR A 297 10.38 26.79 10.57
N GLY A 298 10.93 26.29 9.45
CA GLY A 298 12.37 26.21 9.20
C GLY A 298 13.07 25.17 10.09
N LYS A 299 12.31 24.24 10.67
CA LYS A 299 12.80 23.16 11.53
C LYS A 299 12.81 21.84 10.80
N SER A 300 13.64 20.91 11.27
CA SER A 300 13.79 19.57 10.71
C SER A 300 13.89 18.51 11.81
N VAL A 301 13.54 17.29 11.48
CA VAL A 301 13.79 16.09 12.29
C VAL A 301 14.72 15.18 11.52
N GLU A 302 15.74 14.67 12.19
CA GLU A 302 16.67 13.67 11.69
C GLU A 302 16.62 12.47 12.62
N LEU A 303 16.07 11.36 12.13
CA LEU A 303 15.92 10.12 12.85
C LEU A 303 16.86 9.07 12.28
N THR A 304 17.80 8.61 13.10
CA THR A 304 18.64 7.46 12.78
C THR A 304 17.99 6.18 13.26
N LEU A 305 17.61 5.28 12.35
CA LEU A 305 17.06 3.97 12.67
C LEU A 305 18.10 2.87 12.49
N THR A 306 18.30 2.07 13.53
CA THR A 306 19.18 0.88 13.50
C THR A 306 18.35 -0.40 13.64
N CYS A 307 18.92 -1.55 13.29
CA CYS A 307 18.24 -2.84 13.48
C CYS A 307 17.97 -3.11 14.97
N ALA A 308 16.69 -3.33 15.30
CA ALA A 308 16.26 -3.96 16.55
C ALA A 308 15.56 -5.27 16.18
N THR A 309 16.12 -6.42 16.57
CA THR A 309 15.55 -7.71 16.14
C THR A 309 14.11 -7.86 16.61
N SER A 310 13.28 -8.57 15.83
CA SER A 310 11.87 -8.80 16.20
C SER A 310 11.72 -9.62 17.49
N GLU A 311 12.78 -10.26 17.98
CA GLU A 311 12.84 -10.87 19.32
C GLU A 311 13.03 -9.84 20.44
N ALA A 312 13.84 -8.81 20.19
CA ALA A 312 14.11 -7.74 21.14
C ALA A 312 12.96 -6.73 21.19
N TYR A 313 12.39 -6.34 20.06
CA TYR A 313 11.33 -5.34 19.96
C TYR A 313 10.28 -5.73 18.91
N PRO A 314 8.98 -5.51 19.11
CA PRO A 314 7.94 -5.93 18.15
C PRO A 314 8.09 -5.25 16.78
N GLU A 315 7.72 -5.96 15.71
CA GLU A 315 7.64 -5.40 14.36
C GLU A 315 6.56 -4.30 14.30
N GLY A 316 6.75 -3.30 13.44
CA GLY A 316 5.85 -2.15 13.32
C GLY A 316 6.09 -1.03 14.33
N HIS A 317 7.11 -1.14 15.18
CA HIS A 317 7.38 -0.15 16.23
C HIS A 317 8.84 0.29 16.26
N ILE A 318 9.05 1.50 16.78
CA ILE A 318 10.38 2.09 16.97
C ILE A 318 10.72 2.03 18.47
N ASP A 319 11.84 1.38 18.80
CA ASP A 319 12.46 1.42 20.12
C ASP A 319 13.12 2.79 20.32
N TRP A 320 12.38 3.71 20.94
CA TRP A 320 12.83 5.08 21.17
C TRP A 320 13.73 5.19 22.39
N PRO A 321 14.88 5.89 22.29
CA PRO A 321 15.60 6.36 23.46
C PRO A 321 14.79 7.44 24.18
N ASP A 322 15.05 7.59 25.47
CA ASP A 322 14.43 8.63 26.29
C ASP A 322 15.10 10.00 26.15
N THR A 323 16.11 10.13 25.28
CA THR A 323 16.88 11.36 25.08
C THR A 323 16.95 11.75 23.61
N ALA A 324 16.87 13.05 23.37
CA ALA A 324 17.05 13.65 22.05
C ALA A 324 17.84 14.95 22.18
N THR A 325 18.37 15.44 21.06
CA THR A 325 19.09 16.71 21.05
C THR A 325 18.51 17.65 19.99
N ILE A 326 18.61 18.96 20.24
CA ILE A 326 18.23 19.97 19.26
C ILE A 326 19.51 20.67 18.80
N PHE A 327 19.93 20.39 17.58
CA PHE A 327 21.07 21.03 16.95
C PHE A 327 20.67 22.40 16.39
N GLU A 328 21.47 23.43 16.72
CA GLU A 328 21.28 24.84 16.30
C GLU A 328 19.86 25.42 16.52
N GLY A 329 19.11 24.86 17.48
CA GLY A 329 17.71 25.26 17.75
C GLY A 329 16.71 24.89 16.64
N LYS A 330 17.12 24.12 15.63
CA LYS A 330 16.32 23.85 14.41
C LYS A 330 16.12 22.36 14.12
N THR A 331 17.14 21.54 14.32
CA THR A 331 17.10 20.12 13.96
C THR A 331 16.94 19.28 15.21
N LEU A 332 15.83 18.54 15.29
CA LEU A 332 15.63 17.51 16.31
C LEU A 332 16.35 16.23 15.84
N GLU A 333 17.44 15.89 16.50
CA GLU A 333 18.21 14.66 16.23
C GLU A 333 17.83 13.57 17.22
N MET A 334 17.46 12.41 16.67
CA MET A 334 17.00 11.26 17.42
C MET A 334 17.57 9.97 16.84
N ARG A 335 17.60 8.94 17.67
CA ARG A 335 17.97 7.59 17.26
C ARG A 335 16.82 6.66 17.63
N GLY A 336 16.74 5.49 17.03
CA GLY A 336 15.78 4.47 17.40
C GLY A 336 16.15 3.11 16.82
N GLY A 337 15.59 2.05 17.38
CA GLY A 337 15.72 0.69 16.85
C GLY A 337 14.43 0.26 16.16
N ALA A 338 14.48 -0.37 14.99
CA ALA A 338 13.31 -0.95 14.35
C ALA A 338 13.66 -2.26 13.64
N SER A 339 12.71 -3.21 13.63
CA SER A 339 12.88 -4.52 12.99
C SER A 339 12.97 -4.42 11.47
N GLU A 340 12.34 -3.39 10.92
CA GLU A 340 12.29 -3.04 9.51
C GLU A 340 13.67 -2.68 8.96
N MET A 341 14.60 -2.30 9.84
CA MET A 341 15.99 -1.97 9.51
C MET A 341 16.92 -3.19 9.59
N CYS A 342 16.42 -4.35 10.00
CA CYS A 342 17.23 -5.56 10.08
C CYS A 342 17.40 -6.21 8.71
N PHE A 343 18.57 -6.80 8.50
CA PHE A 343 18.82 -7.57 7.29
C PHE A 343 17.88 -8.76 7.19
N LYS A 344 17.23 -8.87 6.03
CA LYS A 344 16.37 -10.00 5.70
C LYS A 344 16.66 -10.50 4.29
N PRO A 345 16.31 -11.75 3.98
CA PRO A 345 16.33 -12.23 2.61
C PRO A 345 15.43 -11.34 1.74
N ILE A 346 15.99 -10.78 0.66
CA ILE A 346 15.22 -10.03 -0.32
C ILE A 346 14.94 -11.00 -1.47
N PRO A 347 13.67 -11.35 -1.74
CA PRO A 347 13.35 -12.29 -2.79
C PRO A 347 13.95 -11.82 -4.12
N THR A 348 14.51 -12.75 -4.89
CA THR A 348 14.91 -12.45 -6.26
C THR A 348 13.65 -12.10 -7.05
N THR A 349 13.73 -11.08 -7.90
CA THR A 349 12.60 -10.75 -8.78
C THR A 349 12.19 -11.98 -9.55
N THR A 350 10.91 -12.34 -9.42
CA THR A 350 10.35 -13.38 -10.28
C THR A 350 10.39 -12.85 -11.71
N PRO A 351 10.86 -13.64 -12.70
CA PRO A 351 10.83 -13.21 -14.10
C PRO A 351 9.43 -12.73 -14.47
N GLN A 352 9.35 -11.65 -15.24
CA GLN A 352 8.10 -11.18 -15.82
C GLN A 352 7.52 -12.29 -16.71
N PRO A 353 6.18 -12.38 -16.83
CA PRO A 353 5.57 -13.28 -17.80
C PRO A 353 6.04 -12.92 -19.21
N ASP A 354 6.43 -13.92 -20.01
CA ASP A 354 6.95 -13.78 -21.38
C ASP A 354 6.10 -12.83 -22.26
N SER A 355 4.77 -12.79 -22.02
CA SER A 355 3.83 -11.94 -22.78
C SER A 355 4.01 -10.43 -22.60
N VAL A 356 4.68 -9.98 -21.53
CA VAL A 356 4.81 -8.55 -21.20
C VAL A 356 5.89 -7.89 -22.07
N CYS A 357 6.93 -8.63 -22.42
CA CYS A 357 8.10 -8.14 -23.13
C CYS A 357 8.08 -8.41 -24.64
N HIS A 358 7.09 -9.18 -25.09
CA HIS A 358 6.88 -9.49 -26.48
C HIS A 358 5.84 -8.58 -27.12
N PHE A 359 6.22 -7.93 -28.21
CA PHE A 359 5.36 -7.08 -29.02
C PHE A 359 5.26 -7.58 -30.45
N LYS A 360 4.03 -7.85 -30.91
CA LYS A 360 3.78 -8.28 -32.29
C LYS A 360 2.60 -7.52 -32.88
N THR A 361 2.83 -6.89 -34.03
CA THR A 361 1.78 -6.19 -34.78
C THR A 361 2.01 -6.33 -36.28
N SER A 362 0.93 -6.25 -37.06
CA SER A 362 0.98 -6.34 -38.52
C SER A 362 0.10 -5.28 -39.17
N MET A 363 0.65 -4.60 -40.18
CA MET A 363 -0.02 -3.53 -40.92
C MET A 363 0.46 -3.53 -42.36
N SER A 364 -0.46 -3.45 -43.33
CA SER A 364 -0.13 -3.30 -44.75
C SER A 364 0.91 -4.29 -45.29
N ASN A 365 0.75 -5.59 -44.99
CA ASN A 365 1.68 -6.69 -45.34
C ASN A 365 3.08 -6.59 -44.74
N ARG A 366 3.26 -5.80 -43.68
CA ARG A 366 4.48 -5.77 -42.89
C ARG A 366 4.16 -6.21 -41.47
N THR A 367 5.11 -6.87 -40.83
CA THR A 367 5.02 -7.29 -39.43
C THR A 367 6.24 -6.80 -38.68
N VAL A 368 6.02 -6.33 -37.46
CA VAL A 368 7.05 -6.14 -36.45
C VAL A 368 6.78 -7.17 -35.36
N ASP A 369 7.80 -7.95 -35.06
CA ASP A 369 7.79 -9.03 -34.08
C ASP A 369 9.05 -8.84 -33.24
N PHE A 370 8.87 -8.26 -32.06
CA PHE A 370 9.92 -7.65 -31.27
C PHE A 370 9.83 -8.16 -29.84
N ASP A 371 10.89 -8.78 -29.36
CA ASP A 371 11.01 -9.24 -27.98
C ASP A 371 12.09 -8.42 -27.28
N LEU A 372 11.74 -7.78 -26.16
CA LEU A 372 12.70 -7.02 -25.37
C LEU A 372 13.71 -7.91 -24.64
N GLU A 373 13.36 -9.17 -24.36
CA GLU A 373 14.28 -10.09 -23.67
C GLU A 373 15.50 -10.44 -24.53
N ASP A 374 15.29 -10.51 -25.85
CA ASP A 374 16.36 -10.72 -26.83
C ASP A 374 17.43 -9.61 -26.80
N LEU A 375 17.09 -8.43 -26.28
CA LEU A 375 17.99 -7.29 -26.16
C LEU A 375 18.65 -7.16 -24.78
N ASN A 376 18.40 -8.07 -23.84
CA ASN A 376 19.04 -8.04 -22.53
C ASN A 376 20.54 -8.40 -22.63
N LEU A 377 21.40 -7.71 -21.85
CA LEU A 377 22.84 -7.94 -21.83
C LEU A 377 23.29 -8.48 -20.47
N GLY A 378 23.14 -9.79 -20.27
CA GLY A 378 23.52 -10.47 -19.03
C GLY A 378 22.78 -9.89 -17.81
N SER A 379 23.50 -9.63 -16.72
CA SER A 379 22.95 -9.02 -15.49
C SER A 379 23.30 -7.54 -15.29
N THR A 380 24.16 -6.98 -16.16
CA THR A 380 24.68 -5.61 -16.01
C THR A 380 23.95 -4.60 -16.89
N GLY A 381 23.28 -5.07 -17.95
CA GLY A 381 22.66 -4.19 -18.95
C GLY A 381 23.66 -3.47 -19.83
N TRP A 382 23.09 -2.65 -20.73
CA TRP A 382 23.83 -1.76 -21.61
C TRP A 382 24.16 -0.47 -20.88
N GLU A 383 25.41 0.00 -20.94
CA GLU A 383 25.83 1.23 -20.29
C GLU A 383 26.43 2.21 -21.31
N LYS A 384 26.08 3.50 -21.17
CA LYS A 384 26.70 4.59 -21.96
C LYS A 384 26.71 5.91 -21.17
N PRO A 385 27.78 6.71 -21.21
CA PRO A 385 27.74 8.10 -20.75
C PRO A 385 26.80 8.92 -21.62
N VAL A 386 25.95 9.74 -21.01
CA VAL A 386 24.91 10.52 -21.70
C VAL A 386 24.90 11.97 -21.22
N GLN A 387 24.51 12.88 -22.11
CA GLN A 387 24.17 14.25 -21.75
C GLN A 387 22.68 14.36 -21.46
N ILE A 388 22.32 15.03 -20.36
CA ILE A 388 20.93 15.27 -19.99
C ILE A 388 20.46 16.59 -20.59
N VAL A 389 19.36 16.54 -21.34
CA VAL A 389 18.63 17.72 -21.80
C VAL A 389 17.36 17.82 -20.97
N GLY A 390 17.25 18.82 -20.09
CA GLY A 390 16.10 18.87 -19.19
C GLY A 390 16.10 20.00 -18.17
N ASP A 391 15.17 19.91 -17.23
CA ASP A 391 14.93 20.93 -16.19
C ASP A 391 16.02 20.92 -15.09
N ARG A 392 16.87 19.89 -15.05
CA ARG A 392 17.91 19.70 -14.03
C ARG A 392 19.23 19.33 -14.68
N ASP A 393 20.31 19.91 -14.17
CA ASP A 393 21.66 19.54 -14.55
C ASP A 393 22.07 18.30 -13.73
N HIS A 394 22.62 17.31 -14.43
CA HIS A 394 23.10 16.06 -13.86
C HIS A 394 24.47 15.77 -14.52
N PRO A 395 25.56 16.32 -13.96
CA PRO A 395 26.88 16.17 -14.54
C PRO A 395 27.33 14.70 -14.48
N ASP A 396 28.20 14.32 -15.42
CA ASP A 396 28.78 12.98 -15.51
C ASP A 396 27.71 11.87 -15.48
N SER A 397 26.63 12.07 -16.23
CA SER A 397 25.51 11.14 -16.29
C SER A 397 25.84 9.87 -17.07
N HIS A 398 25.45 8.72 -16.53
CA HIS A 398 25.52 7.40 -17.15
C HIS A 398 24.12 6.80 -17.24
N LEU A 399 23.75 6.32 -18.42
CA LEU A 399 22.53 5.53 -18.63
C LEU A 399 22.89 4.05 -18.58
N ILE A 400 22.21 3.29 -17.72
CA ILE A 400 22.28 1.82 -17.70
C ILE A 400 20.89 1.28 -18.05
N TYR A 401 20.80 0.38 -19.02
CA TYR A 401 19.54 -0.08 -19.58
C TYR A 401 19.49 -1.59 -19.83
N GLN A 402 18.45 -2.25 -19.31
CA GLN A 402 18.15 -3.66 -19.47
C GLN A 402 16.66 -3.79 -19.86
N PRO A 403 16.33 -3.86 -21.16
CA PRO A 403 14.97 -3.65 -21.65
C PRO A 403 13.87 -4.50 -21.02
N CYS A 404 14.12 -5.79 -20.77
CA CYS A 404 13.19 -6.67 -20.07
C CYS A 404 13.96 -7.51 -19.04
N GLY A 405 14.78 -6.84 -18.23
CA GLY A 405 15.45 -7.49 -17.12
C GLY A 405 15.56 -6.55 -15.93
N SER A 406 15.79 -7.14 -14.77
CA SER A 406 16.15 -6.38 -13.58
C SER A 406 17.66 -6.21 -13.51
N MET A 407 18.09 -5.01 -13.13
CA MET A 407 19.45 -4.73 -12.67
C MET A 407 19.34 -4.23 -11.23
N ILE A 408 20.15 -4.82 -10.35
CA ILE A 408 20.31 -4.31 -8.98
C ILE A 408 20.88 -2.90 -8.99
N CYS A 409 20.72 -2.18 -7.89
CA CYS A 409 21.41 -0.92 -7.68
C CYS A 409 22.91 -1.08 -7.97
N PRO A 410 23.54 -0.22 -8.79
CA PRO A 410 24.98 -0.29 -9.02
C PRO A 410 25.76 -0.13 -7.71
N ALA A 411 26.79 -0.96 -7.52
CA ALA A 411 27.63 -0.93 -6.33
C ALA A 411 28.23 0.48 -6.10
N ASP A 412 28.43 0.83 -4.82
CA ASP A 412 28.94 2.14 -4.39
C ASP A 412 28.08 3.34 -4.86
N THR A 413 26.77 3.14 -5.10
CA THR A 413 25.84 4.20 -5.48
C THR A 413 24.63 4.25 -4.58
N TYR A 414 24.07 5.44 -4.38
CA TYR A 414 22.81 5.61 -3.66
C TYR A 414 21.64 5.56 -4.64
N CYS A 415 20.78 4.54 -4.52
CA CYS A 415 19.62 4.33 -5.40
C CYS A 415 18.27 4.77 -4.81
N ALA A 416 18.25 5.47 -3.68
CA ALA A 416 17.01 5.92 -3.02
C ALA A 416 16.00 4.79 -2.77
N GLY A 417 16.49 3.59 -2.45
CA GLY A 417 15.65 2.42 -2.18
C GLY A 417 15.10 1.72 -3.42
N ASP A 418 15.41 2.23 -4.62
CA ASP A 418 15.13 1.52 -5.86
C ASP A 418 16.03 0.28 -5.95
N GLU A 419 15.44 -0.84 -6.32
CA GLU A 419 16.15 -2.06 -6.67
C GLU A 419 15.51 -2.70 -7.90
N ASP A 420 16.29 -3.53 -8.58
CA ASP A 420 15.80 -4.34 -9.70
C ASP A 420 15.19 -3.47 -10.82
N ALA A 421 15.87 -2.40 -11.24
CA ALA A 421 15.40 -1.53 -12.31
C ALA A 421 15.85 -2.01 -13.70
N ALA A 422 14.99 -1.80 -14.70
CA ALA A 422 15.30 -1.92 -16.12
C ALA A 422 16.02 -0.67 -16.65
N ILE A 423 15.85 0.49 -16.02
CA ILE A 423 16.47 1.76 -16.44
C ILE A 423 17.06 2.45 -15.21
N TRP A 424 18.38 2.60 -15.20
CA TRP A 424 19.10 3.45 -14.26
C TRP A 424 19.63 4.69 -14.96
N LEU A 425 19.40 5.86 -14.36
CA LEU A 425 20.16 7.05 -14.67
C LEU A 425 21.02 7.41 -13.46
N CYS A 426 22.33 7.27 -13.62
CA CYS A 426 23.33 7.53 -12.59
C CYS A 426 24.06 8.85 -12.87
N TYR A 427 24.37 9.61 -11.84
CA TYR A 427 25.10 10.87 -11.93
C TYR A 427 25.81 11.16 -10.60
N THR A 428 26.71 12.13 -10.60
CA THR A 428 27.39 12.56 -9.36
C THR A 428 26.77 13.85 -8.86
N ASP A 429 26.41 13.89 -7.59
CA ASP A 429 25.80 15.05 -6.92
C ASP A 429 26.47 15.25 -5.56
N ASP A 430 27.07 16.43 -5.37
CA ASP A 430 27.91 16.76 -4.20
C ASP A 430 28.98 15.70 -3.87
N GLY A 431 29.54 15.06 -4.90
CA GLY A 431 30.57 14.02 -4.77
C GLY A 431 30.04 12.64 -4.41
N ILE A 432 28.72 12.48 -4.27
CA ILE A 432 28.06 11.20 -4.03
C ILE A 432 27.52 10.69 -5.36
N LYS A 433 27.83 9.43 -5.71
CA LYS A 433 27.23 8.77 -6.87
C LYS A 433 25.79 8.40 -6.53
N GLN A 434 24.85 8.94 -7.28
CA GLN A 434 23.43 8.64 -7.15
C GLN A 434 22.94 7.94 -8.40
N CYS A 435 22.03 6.99 -8.25
CA CYS A 435 21.32 6.37 -9.35
C CYS A 435 19.82 6.46 -9.10
N ARG A 436 19.05 6.65 -10.17
CA ARG A 436 17.58 6.69 -10.09
C ARG A 436 16.98 5.67 -11.03
N GLY A 437 16.07 4.85 -10.51
CA GLY A 437 15.28 3.91 -11.28
C GLY A 437 14.15 4.63 -12.02
N TYR A 438 14.13 4.55 -13.35
CA TYR A 438 13.05 5.09 -14.19
C TYR A 438 12.11 3.99 -14.71
N GLY A 439 12.42 2.74 -14.43
CA GLY A 439 11.60 1.60 -14.78
C GLY A 439 11.88 0.45 -13.85
N LEU A 440 11.08 0.26 -12.81
CA LEU A 440 11.27 -0.85 -11.89
C LEU A 440 10.68 -2.12 -12.48
N TYR A 441 11.41 -3.23 -12.39
CA TYR A 441 10.99 -4.49 -12.99
C TYR A 441 9.68 -5.01 -12.39
N LYS A 442 9.35 -4.66 -11.14
CA LYS A 442 8.08 -4.99 -10.50
C LYS A 442 6.84 -4.41 -11.21
N ASN A 443 7.00 -3.35 -12.01
CA ASN A 443 5.89 -2.58 -12.56
C ASN A 443 5.45 -2.95 -13.99
N ASN A 444 6.05 -3.98 -14.60
CA ASN A 444 5.84 -4.40 -15.99
C ASN A 444 6.13 -3.30 -17.03
N VAL A 445 6.66 -3.70 -18.19
CA VAL A 445 6.81 -2.80 -19.33
C VAL A 445 5.54 -2.80 -20.19
N SER A 446 5.19 -1.67 -20.80
CA SER A 446 4.10 -1.56 -21.76
C SER A 446 4.64 -1.24 -23.15
N LEU A 447 4.29 -2.06 -24.15
CA LEU A 447 4.77 -1.92 -25.52
C LEU A 447 3.67 -1.46 -26.47
N SER A 448 4.00 -0.52 -27.36
CA SER A 448 3.10 0.00 -28.39
C SER A 448 3.87 0.53 -29.58
N LEU A 449 3.22 0.75 -30.73
CA LEU A 449 3.85 1.52 -31.82
C LEU A 449 4.08 2.97 -31.37
N TYR A 450 5.24 3.54 -31.68
CA TYR A 450 5.54 4.94 -31.36
C TYR A 450 4.55 5.90 -32.04
N ILE A 451 4.26 5.66 -33.32
CA ILE A 451 3.17 6.32 -34.04
C ILE A 451 2.15 5.23 -34.44
N PRO A 452 0.94 5.20 -33.86
CA PRO A 452 -0.03 4.13 -34.07
C PRO A 452 -0.43 3.88 -35.53
N SER A 453 -0.26 4.88 -36.41
CA SER A 453 -0.61 4.80 -37.82
C SER A 453 0.49 4.29 -38.75
N THR A 454 1.72 4.07 -38.25
CA THR A 454 2.87 3.71 -39.09
C THR A 454 3.71 2.64 -38.41
N ILE A 455 3.80 1.46 -39.01
CA ILE A 455 4.61 0.35 -38.47
C ILE A 455 6.12 0.64 -38.51
N ASP A 456 6.57 1.54 -39.39
CA ASP A 456 7.98 1.88 -39.58
C ASP A 456 8.47 2.99 -38.62
N SER A 457 7.60 3.58 -37.80
CA SER A 457 8.00 4.61 -36.83
C SER A 457 8.75 4.05 -35.62
N GLY A 458 8.83 2.73 -35.49
CA GLY A 458 9.41 2.07 -34.33
C GLY A 458 8.40 1.71 -33.24
N VAL A 459 8.93 1.16 -32.15
CA VAL A 459 8.18 0.66 -30.99
C VAL A 459 8.52 1.51 -29.77
N GLN A 460 7.51 1.90 -29.01
CA GLN A 460 7.64 2.60 -27.73
C GLN A 460 7.43 1.61 -26.59
N ALA A 461 8.40 1.57 -25.67
CA ALA A 461 8.36 0.86 -24.41
C ALA A 461 8.24 1.85 -23.26
N LYS A 462 7.16 1.74 -22.48
CA LYS A 462 6.91 2.58 -21.31
C LYS A 462 7.17 1.79 -20.04
N TYR A 463 7.98 2.38 -19.17
CA TYR A 463 8.36 1.84 -17.89
C TYR A 463 7.87 2.75 -16.77
N THR A 464 7.55 2.15 -15.63
CA THR A 464 7.12 2.87 -14.43
C THR A 464 8.15 2.65 -13.32
N GLY A 465 8.69 3.73 -12.79
CA GLY A 465 9.53 3.73 -11.59
C GLY A 465 8.73 4.12 -10.35
N ASP A 466 9.41 4.10 -9.20
CA ASP A 466 8.87 4.61 -7.95
C ASP A 466 8.82 6.16 -7.97
N LEU A 467 8.15 6.77 -6.98
CA LEU A 467 7.95 8.23 -6.92
C LEU A 467 7.38 8.84 -8.22
N LYS A 468 6.48 8.14 -8.92
CA LYS A 468 5.89 8.56 -10.21
C LYS A 468 6.93 8.83 -11.31
N ARG A 469 8.12 8.25 -11.20
CA ARG A 469 9.10 8.29 -12.29
C ARG A 469 8.63 7.39 -13.43
N ALA A 470 9.00 7.77 -14.65
CA ALA A 470 8.68 6.97 -15.82
C ALA A 470 9.83 7.00 -16.83
N GLY A 471 10.04 5.87 -17.50
CA GLY A 471 10.96 5.74 -18.60
C GLY A 471 10.18 5.58 -19.90
N ASP A 472 10.45 6.43 -20.88
CA ASP A 472 9.87 6.36 -22.21
C ASP A 472 10.97 6.03 -23.23
N VAL A 473 11.03 4.76 -23.65
CA VAL A 473 12.07 4.27 -24.55
C VAL A 473 11.49 4.06 -25.93
N ILE A 474 12.02 4.77 -26.92
CA ILE A 474 11.58 4.71 -28.31
C ILE A 474 12.64 3.95 -29.12
N PHE A 475 12.30 2.76 -29.58
CA PHE A 475 13.13 1.93 -30.44
C PHE A 475 12.87 2.26 -31.91
N SER A 476 13.92 2.72 -32.60
CA SER A 476 13.91 3.01 -34.03
C SER A 476 14.67 1.93 -34.81
N CYS A 477 14.18 1.62 -36.02
CA CYS A 477 14.80 0.62 -36.89
C CYS A 477 16.13 1.13 -37.45
N ASP A 478 17.20 0.39 -37.19
CA ASP A 478 18.48 0.55 -37.87
C ASP A 478 19.00 -0.82 -38.33
N PRO A 479 18.92 -1.13 -39.64
CA PRO A 479 19.32 -2.44 -40.16
C PRO A 479 20.85 -2.64 -40.17
N SER A 480 21.64 -1.61 -39.87
CA SER A 480 23.10 -1.73 -39.78
C SER A 480 23.57 -2.32 -38.45
N ILE A 481 22.72 -2.27 -37.42
CA ILE A 481 22.99 -2.86 -36.11
C ILE A 481 22.78 -4.37 -36.19
N PRO A 482 23.70 -5.20 -35.66
CA PRO A 482 23.48 -6.65 -35.61
C PRO A 482 22.21 -7.01 -34.83
N LYS A 483 21.57 -8.11 -35.24
CA LYS A 483 20.40 -8.65 -34.55
C LYS A 483 20.68 -8.84 -33.06
N HIS A 484 19.71 -8.54 -32.20
CA HIS A 484 19.82 -8.68 -30.75
C HIS A 484 20.85 -7.74 -30.11
N GLN A 485 21.16 -6.63 -30.78
CA GLN A 485 21.97 -5.54 -30.24
C GLN A 485 21.21 -4.22 -30.32
N LEU A 486 21.62 -3.27 -29.48
CA LEU A 486 21.09 -1.91 -29.49
C LEU A 486 22.22 -0.89 -29.40
N GLU A 487 21.93 0.32 -29.88
CA GLU A 487 22.79 1.49 -29.71
C GLU A 487 22.10 2.49 -28.78
N LEU A 488 22.69 2.73 -27.61
CA LEU A 488 22.23 3.76 -26.67
C LEU A 488 22.54 5.17 -27.21
N PRO A 489 21.70 6.17 -26.93
CA PRO A 489 21.91 7.54 -27.41
C PRO A 489 23.07 8.24 -26.68
N GLU A 490 23.55 9.34 -27.25
CA GLU A 490 24.50 10.25 -26.56
C GLU A 490 23.78 11.26 -25.66
N THR A 491 22.49 11.50 -25.92
CA THR A 491 21.66 12.47 -25.20
C THR A 491 20.36 11.82 -24.78
N VAL A 492 19.89 12.10 -23.56
CA VAL A 492 18.56 11.72 -23.10
C VAL A 492 17.82 12.95 -22.59
N THR A 493 16.48 12.92 -22.69
CA THR A 493 15.66 14.06 -22.27
C THR A 493 15.02 13.75 -20.92
N LEU A 494 15.19 14.65 -19.95
CA LEU A 494 14.53 14.55 -18.64
C LEU A 494 13.53 15.70 -18.48
N SER A 495 12.24 15.39 -18.57
CA SER A 495 11.15 16.37 -18.42
C SER A 495 10.37 16.04 -17.16
N GLY A 496 10.50 16.86 -16.11
CA GLY A 496 9.94 16.55 -14.79
C GLY A 496 10.46 15.22 -14.23
N ARG A 497 9.59 14.20 -14.13
CA ARG A 497 9.93 12.85 -13.63
C ARG A 497 9.99 11.79 -14.74
N THR A 498 9.94 12.21 -16.01
CA THR A 498 9.95 11.30 -17.17
C THR A 498 11.28 11.39 -17.92
N LEU A 499 11.95 10.24 -18.05
CA LEU A 499 13.18 10.08 -18.82
C LEU A 499 12.84 9.51 -20.20
N SER A 500 13.14 10.25 -21.26
CA SER A 500 12.91 9.82 -22.64
C SER A 500 14.23 9.43 -23.32
N ILE A 501 14.24 8.25 -23.92
CA ILE A 501 15.44 7.61 -24.49
C ILE A 501 15.11 7.17 -25.92
N PHE A 502 15.97 7.49 -26.88
CA PHE A 502 15.85 7.04 -28.27
C PHE A 502 16.94 6.00 -28.57
N ILE A 503 16.52 4.77 -28.83
CA ILE A 503 17.41 3.62 -29.04
C ILE A 503 17.29 3.16 -30.49
N LYS A 504 18.40 2.74 -31.09
CA LYS A 504 18.39 2.10 -32.41
C LYS A 504 18.63 0.60 -32.27
N THR A 505 17.90 -0.19 -33.05
CA THR A 505 18.11 -1.65 -33.16
C THR A 505 17.54 -2.18 -34.47
N SER A 506 18.07 -3.29 -34.97
CA SER A 506 17.49 -3.97 -36.13
C SER A 506 16.21 -4.74 -35.81
N ASP A 507 15.96 -5.04 -34.53
CA ASP A 507 14.90 -5.99 -34.14
C ASP A 507 13.49 -5.39 -34.27
N VAL A 508 13.39 -4.06 -34.33
CA VAL A 508 12.12 -3.36 -34.63
C VAL A 508 11.91 -3.08 -36.12
N CYS A 509 12.82 -3.53 -36.99
CA CYS A 509 12.67 -3.35 -38.43
C CYS A 509 11.54 -4.23 -38.98
N SER A 510 10.58 -3.59 -39.67
CA SER A 510 9.44 -4.30 -40.21
C SER A 510 9.85 -5.26 -41.34
N THR A 511 9.34 -6.48 -41.28
CA THR A 511 9.57 -7.49 -42.32
C THR A 511 8.34 -7.60 -43.22
N SER A 512 8.56 -7.75 -44.53
CA SER A 512 7.46 -8.02 -45.46
C SER A 512 6.94 -9.44 -45.24
N ILE A 513 5.64 -9.57 -45.00
CA ILE A 513 4.96 -10.86 -44.91
C ILE A 513 5.02 -11.50 -46.30
N LYS A 514 5.74 -12.63 -46.43
CA LYS A 514 5.73 -13.37 -47.69
C LYS A 514 4.29 -13.84 -47.98
N PRO A 515 3.78 -13.72 -49.22
CA PRO A 515 2.40 -14.07 -49.56
C PRO A 515 1.98 -15.51 -49.27
N ASP A 516 2.93 -16.39 -48.94
CA ASP A 516 2.68 -17.82 -48.71
C ASP A 516 2.00 -18.11 -47.35
N ASP A 517 2.10 -17.19 -46.38
CA ASP A 517 1.49 -17.36 -45.04
C ASP A 517 0.10 -16.71 -44.91
N GLN A 518 -0.33 -15.86 -45.85
CA GLN A 518 -1.63 -15.16 -45.74
C GLN A 518 -2.83 -15.98 -46.22
N ASN A 519 -2.64 -17.10 -46.93
CA ASN A 519 -3.74 -17.85 -47.56
C ASN A 519 -4.07 -19.20 -46.92
N LYS A 520 -3.58 -19.46 -45.70
CA LYS A 520 -4.07 -20.57 -44.89
C LYS A 520 -4.50 -20.07 -43.53
N ALA A 521 -5.53 -19.23 -43.50
CA ALA A 521 -6.51 -19.34 -42.42
C ALA A 521 -7.06 -20.77 -42.47
N LYS A 522 -6.33 -21.72 -41.87
CA LYS A 522 -6.78 -23.09 -41.69
C LYS A 522 -8.00 -22.96 -40.79
N ILE A 523 -9.17 -22.93 -41.41
CA ILE A 523 -10.44 -23.11 -40.72
C ILE A 523 -10.22 -24.31 -39.82
N SER A 524 -10.27 -24.08 -38.50
CA SER A 524 -9.97 -25.16 -37.56
C SER A 524 -10.95 -26.30 -37.83
N PRO A 525 -10.55 -27.57 -37.65
CA PRO A 525 -11.48 -28.69 -37.74
C PRO A 525 -12.75 -28.47 -36.89
N GLY A 526 -12.62 -27.75 -35.77
CA GLY A 526 -13.75 -27.29 -34.95
C GLY A 526 -14.70 -26.33 -35.66
N ALA A 527 -14.19 -25.38 -36.44
CA ALA A 527 -15.04 -24.48 -37.23
C ALA A 527 -15.81 -25.22 -38.33
N TYR A 528 -15.21 -26.21 -39.00
CA TYR A 528 -15.95 -27.08 -39.95
C TYR A 528 -17.07 -27.85 -39.26
N PHE A 529 -16.78 -28.43 -38.08
CA PHE A 529 -17.78 -29.13 -37.28
C PHE A 529 -18.94 -28.22 -36.87
N LEU A 530 -18.65 -27.00 -36.39
CA LEU A 530 -19.66 -26.03 -35.97
C LEU A 530 -20.52 -25.55 -37.14
N ILE A 531 -19.94 -25.33 -38.32
CA ILE A 531 -20.68 -24.95 -39.52
C ILE A 531 -21.64 -26.08 -39.93
N ILE A 532 -21.17 -27.33 -39.96
CA ILE A 532 -22.00 -28.48 -40.30
C ILE A 532 -23.15 -28.64 -39.28
N LEU A 533 -22.84 -28.54 -37.99
CA LEU A 533 -23.83 -28.63 -36.92
C LEU A 533 -24.89 -27.52 -37.04
N ALA A 534 -24.48 -26.29 -37.31
CA ALA A 534 -25.39 -25.16 -37.51
C ALA A 534 -26.33 -25.40 -38.69
N ILE A 535 -25.81 -25.91 -39.82
CA ILE A 535 -26.64 -26.25 -40.99
C ILE A 535 -27.68 -27.33 -40.64
N VAL A 536 -27.28 -28.38 -39.91
CA VAL A 536 -28.19 -29.46 -39.48
C VAL A 536 -29.29 -28.92 -38.56
N VAL A 537 -28.96 -28.06 -37.60
CA VAL A 537 -29.93 -27.45 -36.69
C VAL A 537 -30.92 -26.56 -37.45
N VAL A 538 -30.44 -25.71 -38.36
CA VAL A 538 -31.30 -24.83 -39.18
C VAL A 538 -32.26 -25.64 -40.04
N LEU A 539 -31.77 -26.70 -40.69
CA LEU A 539 -32.61 -27.59 -41.50
C LEU A 539 -33.63 -28.33 -40.64
N TYR A 540 -33.22 -28.86 -39.49
CA TYR A 540 -34.11 -29.54 -38.55
C TYR A 540 -35.25 -28.63 -38.07
N LEU A 541 -34.92 -27.40 -37.66
CA LEU A 541 -35.91 -26.42 -37.21
C LEU A 541 -36.85 -26.01 -38.34
N SER A 542 -36.31 -25.71 -39.53
CA SER A 542 -37.09 -25.27 -40.68
C SER A 542 -38.06 -26.36 -41.17
N ILE A 543 -37.56 -27.58 -41.36
CA ILE A 543 -38.37 -28.72 -41.82
C ILE A 543 -39.38 -29.09 -40.73
N GLY A 544 -38.97 -29.17 -39.46
CA GLY A 544 -39.86 -29.56 -38.37
C GLY A 544 -40.98 -28.56 -38.12
N VAL A 545 -40.74 -27.25 -38.26
CA VAL A 545 -41.80 -26.23 -38.21
C VAL A 545 -42.78 -26.43 -39.37
N LEU A 546 -42.27 -26.67 -40.59
CA LEU A 546 -43.08 -26.95 -41.77
C LEU A 546 -43.98 -28.18 -41.59
N VAL A 547 -43.43 -29.26 -41.01
CA VAL A 547 -44.17 -30.49 -40.71
C VAL A 547 -45.24 -30.25 -39.64
N GLN A 548 -44.93 -29.57 -38.54
CA GLN A 548 -45.93 -29.25 -37.51
C GLN A 548 -47.05 -28.36 -38.05
N TYR A 549 -46.70 -27.41 -38.93
CA TYR A 549 -47.67 -26.54 -39.59
C TYR A 549 -48.64 -27.35 -40.46
N PHE A 550 -48.14 -28.25 -41.32
CA PHE A 550 -49.01 -29.06 -42.17
C PHE A 550 -49.82 -30.10 -41.41
N MET A 551 -49.25 -30.72 -40.37
CA MET A 551 -49.94 -31.77 -39.63
C MET A 551 -50.94 -31.25 -38.60
N LYS A 552 -50.65 -30.11 -37.96
CA LYS A 552 -51.41 -29.63 -36.80
C LYS A 552 -51.99 -28.22 -36.97
N GLY A 553 -51.68 -27.53 -38.07
CA GLY A 553 -52.12 -26.16 -38.32
C GLY A 553 -51.49 -25.12 -37.39
N ILE A 554 -50.42 -25.47 -36.66
CA ILE A 554 -49.79 -24.60 -35.67
C ILE A 554 -48.32 -24.39 -36.03
N VAL A 555 -47.88 -23.13 -36.04
CA VAL A 555 -46.47 -22.77 -36.21
C VAL A 555 -45.77 -22.89 -34.85
N ARG A 556 -45.17 -24.06 -34.59
CA ARG A 556 -44.39 -24.30 -33.37
C ARG A 556 -43.11 -25.06 -33.70
N VAL A 557 -42.02 -24.68 -33.03
CA VAL A 557 -40.71 -25.34 -33.14
C VAL A 557 -40.84 -26.83 -32.76
N PRO A 558 -40.29 -27.76 -33.55
CA PRO A 558 -40.29 -29.18 -33.20
C PRO A 558 -39.55 -29.39 -31.86
N ASN A 559 -40.12 -30.20 -30.96
CA ASN A 559 -39.54 -30.45 -29.63
C ASN A 559 -39.25 -29.15 -28.85
N TYR A 560 -40.19 -28.21 -28.85
CA TYR A 560 -40.06 -26.91 -28.19
C TYR A 560 -39.51 -26.98 -26.75
N GLU A 561 -39.94 -27.97 -25.95
CA GLU A 561 -39.48 -28.13 -24.57
C GLU A 561 -37.98 -28.39 -24.47
N PHE A 562 -37.44 -29.21 -25.38
CA PHE A 562 -36.00 -29.48 -25.47
C PHE A 562 -35.22 -28.21 -25.82
N TRP A 563 -35.63 -27.47 -26.85
CA TRP A 563 -34.95 -26.23 -27.24
C TRP A 563 -35.02 -25.13 -26.18
N GLY A 564 -36.12 -25.09 -25.41
CA GLY A 564 -36.22 -24.20 -24.25
C GLY A 564 -35.15 -24.49 -23.20
N GLN A 565 -34.87 -25.78 -22.93
CA GLN A 565 -33.81 -26.18 -22.00
C GLN A 565 -32.41 -25.90 -22.55
N VAL A 566 -32.16 -26.18 -23.84
CA VAL A 566 -30.88 -25.87 -24.49
C VAL A 566 -30.58 -24.37 -24.41
N GLY A 567 -31.58 -23.51 -24.66
CA GLY A 567 -31.43 -22.07 -24.54
C GLY A 567 -31.10 -21.60 -23.12
N ALA A 568 -31.75 -22.19 -22.10
CA ALA A 568 -31.46 -21.90 -20.70
C ALA A 568 -30.02 -22.30 -20.32
N CYS A 569 -29.54 -23.46 -20.77
CA CYS A 569 -28.17 -23.91 -20.54
C CYS A 569 -27.13 -22.98 -21.20
N ILE A 570 -27.35 -22.54 -22.45
CA ILE A 570 -26.45 -21.61 -23.14
C ILE A 570 -26.41 -20.26 -22.42
N SER A 571 -27.57 -19.74 -21.98
CA SER A 571 -27.66 -18.49 -21.23
C SER A 571 -26.91 -18.57 -19.89
N ALA A 572 -27.04 -19.69 -19.17
CA ALA A 572 -26.31 -19.94 -17.93
C ALA A 572 -24.79 -20.02 -18.16
N ALA A 573 -24.35 -20.74 -19.20
CA ALA A 573 -22.94 -20.84 -19.56
C ALA A 573 -22.34 -19.49 -19.95
N PHE A 574 -23.05 -18.68 -20.74
CA PHE A 574 -22.61 -17.34 -21.11
C PHE A 574 -22.48 -16.44 -19.87
N SER A 575 -23.48 -16.47 -18.99
CA SER A 575 -23.44 -15.71 -17.74
C SER A 575 -22.24 -16.12 -16.89
N PHE A 576 -21.99 -17.42 -16.72
CA PHE A 576 -20.87 -17.95 -15.95
C PHE A 576 -19.49 -17.54 -16.51
N ILE A 577 -19.31 -17.59 -17.84
CA ILE A 577 -18.06 -17.21 -18.51
C ILE A 577 -17.78 -15.71 -18.32
N PHE A 578 -18.78 -14.86 -18.58
CA PHE A 578 -18.61 -13.40 -18.47
C PHE A 578 -18.58 -12.89 -17.03
N SER A 579 -19.16 -13.62 -16.08
CA SER A 579 -19.06 -13.30 -14.65
C SER A 579 -17.81 -13.90 -13.98
N CYS A 580 -16.93 -14.61 -14.71
CA CYS A 580 -15.79 -15.35 -14.16
C CYS A 580 -16.16 -16.19 -12.92
N GLY A 581 -17.31 -16.86 -12.94
CA GLY A 581 -17.79 -17.68 -11.81
C GLY A 581 -18.27 -16.92 -10.56
N LYS A 582 -18.42 -15.58 -10.61
CA LYS A 582 -18.83 -14.76 -9.45
C LYS A 582 -20.32 -14.81 -9.08
N THR A 583 -21.18 -15.40 -9.90
CA THR A 583 -22.62 -15.55 -9.60
C THR A 583 -22.95 -17.00 -9.23
N THR A 584 -22.98 -17.30 -7.94
CA THR A 584 -23.22 -18.64 -7.39
C THR A 584 -24.70 -18.99 -7.18
N GLU A 585 -25.66 -18.16 -7.60
CA GLU A 585 -27.09 -18.36 -7.27
C GLU A 585 -28.04 -18.21 -8.47
N ILE A 586 -27.72 -18.84 -9.60
CA ILE A 586 -28.76 -19.21 -10.58
C ILE A 586 -28.65 -20.71 -10.85
N ALA A 587 -28.80 -21.50 -9.79
CA ALA A 587 -29.13 -22.92 -9.94
C ALA A 587 -30.59 -22.99 -10.41
N LEU A 588 -30.79 -22.99 -11.74
CA LEU A 588 -32.04 -23.40 -12.34
C LEU A 588 -32.31 -24.85 -11.89
N GLU A 589 -33.30 -25.06 -11.01
CA GLU A 589 -33.88 -26.39 -10.75
C GLU A 589 -34.34 -26.98 -12.10
N SER A 590 -33.49 -27.82 -12.70
CA SER A 590 -33.84 -28.61 -13.87
C SER A 590 -34.94 -29.59 -13.47
N LYS A 591 -36.08 -29.57 -14.17
CA LYS A 591 -37.18 -30.53 -13.95
C LYS A 591 -36.77 -32.00 -14.16
N TYR A 592 -35.59 -32.27 -14.71
CA TYR A 592 -35.06 -33.62 -14.89
C TYR A 592 -34.35 -34.20 -13.65
N ASP A 593 -34.04 -33.39 -12.64
CA ASP A 593 -33.41 -33.88 -11.38
C ASP A 593 -34.43 -34.42 -10.36
N LYS A 594 -35.71 -34.55 -10.75
CA LYS A 594 -36.81 -35.08 -9.92
C LYS A 594 -37.41 -36.39 -10.47
N ILE A 595 -36.61 -37.24 -11.12
CA ILE A 595 -37.00 -38.62 -11.49
C ILE A 595 -36.08 -39.64 -10.81
#